data_AF-A0A5D2X7D7-F1
#
_entry.id   AF-A0A5D2X7D7-F1
#
_cell.length_a   1.000
_cell.length_b   1.000
_cell.length_c   1.000
_cell.angle_alpha   90.00
_cell.angle_beta   90.00
_cell.angle_gamma   90.00
#
_symmetry.space_group_name_H-M   'P 1'
#
loop_
_entity.id
_entity.type
_entity.pdbx_description
1 polymer ?
#
loop_
_entity_poly.entity_id
_entity_poly.type
_entity_poly.pdbx_seq_one_letter_code
_entity_poly.pdbx_strand_id
1 'polypeptide(L)'
;MLGIPVSLTTPDYEREYEHLFQNRRNGTFKCGNITAGFPFRGGDREKECGHRDLELQCDSDITTMEIHGVRYRVLEIRPDRQILGISSEEVICPPPFPDDDWIPDSGVFTPGPGFASVTLFYDCPSHISPGLLFFACNKNDDYSNVSVAIANNSNIHPERCSDSANTSNLQNSLERLRNSTLDWKGALKTGFEVQWGKNYSEECWKCNSSGGACGFNFYDDQAFYCYCPPGNSTGHAGKECEPSPPSPLPPPHTGK
;
A
#
# COMPACT_ATOMS: atom_id res chain seq x y z
N MET A 1 -33.49 -20.04 15.17
CA MET A 1 -34.21 -18.94 14.50
C MET A 1 -33.55 -18.75 13.15
N LEU A 2 -34.19 -19.23 12.09
CA LEU A 2 -33.72 -19.08 10.72
C LEU A 2 -34.05 -17.65 10.27
N GLY A 3 -33.03 -16.86 9.99
CA GLY A 3 -33.17 -15.51 9.44
C GLY A 3 -33.84 -15.60 8.07
N ILE A 4 -34.87 -14.79 7.87
CA ILE A 4 -35.61 -14.67 6.62
C ILE A 4 -34.65 -14.11 5.55
N PRO A 5 -34.50 -14.73 4.37
CA PRO A 5 -33.80 -14.09 3.27
C PRO A 5 -34.62 -12.90 2.80
N VAL A 6 -34.05 -11.70 2.92
CA VAL A 6 -34.64 -10.48 2.36
C VAL A 6 -34.62 -10.62 0.84
N SER A 7 -35.79 -10.85 0.23
CA SER A 7 -35.96 -10.76 -1.21
C SER A 7 -35.97 -9.26 -1.56
N LEU A 8 -34.83 -8.74 -2.01
CA LEU A 8 -34.73 -7.39 -2.55
C LEU A 8 -35.52 -7.34 -3.85
N THR A 9 -36.50 -6.43 -3.92
CA THR A 9 -37.22 -6.15 -5.17
C THR A 9 -36.27 -5.47 -6.16
N THR A 10 -36.47 -5.67 -7.46
CA THR A 10 -35.59 -5.13 -8.52
C THR A 10 -35.32 -3.62 -8.42
N PRO A 11 -36.26 -2.74 -8.01
CA PRO A 11 -35.99 -1.30 -7.90
C PRO A 11 -35.13 -0.92 -6.70
N ASP A 12 -35.26 -1.66 -5.58
CA ASP A 12 -34.43 -1.41 -4.39
C ASP A 12 -32.99 -1.86 -4.64
N TYR A 13 -32.81 -2.99 -5.32
CA TYR A 13 -31.52 -3.49 -5.76
C TYR A 13 -30.81 -2.52 -6.74
N GLU A 14 -31.53 -1.99 -7.74
CA GLU A 14 -30.97 -1.01 -8.69
C GLU A 14 -30.50 0.27 -7.99
N ARG A 15 -31.27 0.75 -6.99
CA ARG A 15 -30.91 1.95 -6.23
C ARG A 15 -29.65 1.74 -5.38
N GLU A 16 -29.55 0.59 -4.73
CA GLU A 16 -28.36 0.21 -3.95
C GLU A 16 -27.13 0.07 -4.85
N TYR A 17 -27.29 -0.57 -6.02
CA TYR A 17 -26.22 -0.68 -7.01
C TYR A 17 -25.71 0.69 -7.47
N GLU A 18 -26.60 1.62 -7.81
CA GLU A 18 -26.21 2.97 -8.24
C GLU A 18 -25.47 3.72 -7.13
N HIS A 19 -25.93 3.61 -5.87
CA HIS A 19 -25.24 4.20 -4.73
C HIS A 19 -23.79 3.67 -4.58
N LEU A 20 -23.62 2.34 -4.64
CA LEU A 20 -22.31 1.69 -4.58
C LEU A 20 -21.42 2.09 -5.76
N PHE A 21 -22.00 2.17 -6.96
CA PHE A 21 -21.31 2.61 -8.17
C PHE A 21 -20.77 4.03 -8.03
N GLN A 22 -21.58 4.97 -7.51
CA GLN A 22 -21.14 6.34 -7.27
C GLN A 22 -20.08 6.44 -6.17
N ASN A 23 -20.17 5.63 -5.10
CA ASN A 23 -19.14 5.56 -4.06
C ASN A 23 -17.79 5.09 -4.65
N ARG A 24 -17.78 4.06 -5.50
CA ARG A 24 -16.56 3.60 -6.20
C ARG A 24 -15.97 4.69 -7.09
N ARG A 25 -16.83 5.38 -7.84
CA ARG A 25 -16.42 6.39 -8.84
C ARG A 25 -15.88 7.67 -8.21
N ASN A 26 -16.55 8.18 -7.19
CA ASN A 26 -16.33 9.54 -6.66
C ASN A 26 -15.99 9.58 -5.16
N GLY A 27 -16.16 8.47 -4.45
CA GLY A 27 -15.76 8.37 -3.05
C GLY A 27 -14.28 8.67 -2.91
N THR A 28 -13.88 9.15 -1.74
CA THR A 28 -12.47 9.38 -1.35
C THR A 28 -12.35 9.15 0.14
N PHE A 29 -11.26 8.53 0.56
CA PHE A 29 -10.85 8.49 1.96
C PHE A 29 -10.40 9.89 2.35
N LYS A 30 -10.77 10.36 3.55
CA LYS A 30 -10.35 11.65 4.09
C LYS A 30 -10.08 11.51 5.59
N CYS A 31 -8.88 11.89 6.01
CA CYS A 31 -8.49 11.90 7.42
C CYS A 31 -7.33 12.88 7.60
N GLY A 32 -7.50 13.88 8.46
CA GLY A 32 -6.55 14.99 8.58
C GLY A 32 -6.22 15.61 7.22
N ASN A 33 -4.93 15.62 6.86
CA ASN A 33 -4.43 16.18 5.60
C ASN A 33 -4.36 15.17 4.45
N ILE A 34 -4.74 13.91 4.67
CA ILE A 34 -4.67 12.87 3.64
C ILE A 34 -6.03 12.71 2.96
N THR A 35 -6.02 12.77 1.63
CA THR A 35 -7.15 12.38 0.79
C THR A 35 -6.69 11.35 -0.23
N ALA A 36 -7.41 10.24 -0.34
CA ALA A 36 -7.03 9.15 -1.26
C ALA A 36 -8.25 8.60 -2.01
N GLY A 37 -8.06 8.36 -3.30
CA GLY A 37 -9.01 7.62 -4.15
C GLY A 37 -8.52 6.20 -4.42
N PHE A 38 -9.07 5.57 -5.45
CA PHE A 38 -8.54 4.31 -5.98
C PHE A 38 -7.03 4.45 -6.29
N PRO A 39 -6.17 3.45 -5.99
CA PRO A 39 -6.51 2.11 -5.51
C PRO A 39 -6.61 1.95 -3.98
N PHE A 40 -6.64 3.02 -3.20
CA PHE A 40 -6.77 2.95 -1.75
C PHE A 40 -8.21 2.69 -1.29
N ARG A 41 -8.35 1.95 -0.18
CA ARG A 41 -9.62 1.73 0.54
C ARG A 41 -9.56 2.27 1.97
N GLY A 42 -10.70 2.32 2.65
CA GLY A 42 -10.81 2.75 4.04
C GLY A 42 -11.80 3.89 4.26
N GLY A 43 -12.05 4.20 5.54
CA GLY A 43 -13.08 5.17 5.94
C GLY A 43 -14.47 4.73 5.49
N ASP A 44 -15.26 5.65 4.94
CA ASP A 44 -16.61 5.38 4.43
C ASP A 44 -16.63 4.81 2.99
N ARG A 45 -15.46 4.45 2.44
CA ARG A 45 -15.39 3.74 1.14
C ARG A 45 -15.69 2.27 1.36
N GLU A 46 -16.51 1.71 0.49
CA GLU A 46 -16.75 0.25 0.48
C GLU A 46 -15.45 -0.51 0.21
N LYS A 47 -15.34 -1.73 0.74
CA LYS A 47 -14.09 -2.51 0.70
C LYS A 47 -13.61 -2.79 -0.72
N GLU A 48 -14.55 -2.96 -1.65
CA GLU A 48 -14.28 -3.24 -3.07
C GLU A 48 -13.77 -2.00 -3.82
N CYS A 49 -13.77 -0.81 -3.21
CA CYS A 49 -13.29 0.42 -3.84
C CYS A 49 -11.76 0.54 -3.86
N GLY A 50 -11.02 -0.42 -3.28
CA GLY A 50 -9.57 -0.38 -3.22
C GLY A 50 -8.94 -1.71 -2.82
N HIS A 51 -7.63 -1.79 -2.96
CA HIS A 51 -6.85 -3.01 -2.73
C HIS A 51 -6.70 -3.29 -1.25
N ARG A 52 -6.62 -4.58 -0.88
CA ARG A 52 -6.40 -5.00 0.51
C ARG A 52 -5.16 -4.39 1.17
N ASP A 53 -4.04 -4.47 0.47
CA ASP A 53 -2.76 -3.95 1.00
C ASP A 53 -2.65 -2.41 0.93
N LEU A 54 -3.68 -1.72 0.43
CA LEU A 54 -3.79 -0.26 0.37
C LEU A 54 -4.94 0.24 1.25
N GLU A 55 -5.17 -0.43 2.38
CA GLU A 55 -6.17 -0.06 3.36
C GLU A 55 -5.67 1.01 4.31
N LEU A 56 -6.34 2.16 4.27
CA LEU A 56 -6.09 3.30 5.14
C LEU A 56 -7.05 3.27 6.33
N GLN A 57 -6.52 3.64 7.49
CA GLN A 57 -7.23 3.77 8.75
C GLN A 57 -7.12 5.21 9.24
N CYS A 58 -8.12 5.69 9.97
CA CYS A 58 -8.12 7.01 10.57
C CYS A 58 -8.28 6.88 12.08
N ASP A 59 -7.35 7.45 12.83
CA ASP A 59 -7.47 7.62 14.28
C ASP A 59 -7.16 9.07 14.63
N SER A 60 -8.18 9.80 15.12
CA SER A 60 -8.00 11.16 15.64
C SER A 60 -7.26 12.10 14.68
N ASP A 61 -7.67 12.12 13.40
CA ASP A 61 -7.04 12.86 12.28
C ASP A 61 -5.66 12.37 11.84
N ILE A 62 -5.18 11.25 12.37
CA ILE A 62 -3.95 10.59 11.95
C ILE A 62 -4.32 9.46 10.99
N THR A 63 -3.82 9.56 9.75
CA THR A 63 -3.94 8.46 8.78
C THR A 63 -2.84 7.44 9.03
N THR A 64 -3.24 6.19 9.16
CA THR A 64 -2.34 5.06 9.32
C THR A 64 -2.67 3.96 8.33
N MET A 65 -1.74 3.04 8.13
CA MET A 65 -1.98 1.81 7.40
C MET A 65 -1.17 0.67 8.03
N GLU A 66 -1.56 -0.55 7.73
CA GLU A 66 -0.83 -1.73 8.15
C GLU A 66 -0.17 -2.37 6.94
N ILE A 67 1.11 -2.70 7.06
CA ILE A 67 1.84 -3.43 6.03
C ILE A 67 2.57 -4.57 6.72
N HIS A 68 2.20 -5.81 6.38
CA HIS A 68 2.73 -7.04 6.99
C HIS A 68 2.68 -7.04 8.53
N GLY A 69 1.57 -6.57 9.13
CA GLY A 69 1.40 -6.56 10.58
C GLY A 69 2.07 -5.38 11.30
N VAL A 70 2.76 -4.50 10.58
CA VAL A 70 3.36 -3.29 11.15
C VAL A 70 2.52 -2.07 10.79
N ARG A 71 2.21 -1.26 11.80
CA ARG A 71 1.45 -0.02 11.66
C ARG A 71 2.36 1.15 11.29
N TYR A 72 2.05 1.81 10.18
CA TYR A 72 2.74 3.00 9.71
C TYR A 72 1.80 4.20 9.71
N ARG A 73 2.33 5.36 10.06
CA ARG A 73 1.68 6.64 9.80
C ARG A 73 1.91 7.02 8.34
N VAL A 74 0.83 7.38 7.65
CA VAL A 74 0.88 7.92 6.29
C VAL A 74 1.20 9.41 6.35
N LEU A 75 2.30 9.79 5.72
CA LEU A 75 2.78 11.16 5.63
C LEU A 75 2.22 11.88 4.40
N GLU A 76 2.23 11.19 3.25
CA GLU A 76 1.72 11.72 1.99
C GLU A 76 1.36 10.61 1.00
N ILE A 77 0.47 10.94 0.05
CA ILE A 77 0.12 10.10 -1.09
C ILE A 77 0.24 10.96 -2.34
N ARG A 78 1.05 10.54 -3.30
CA ARG A 78 1.27 11.21 -4.59
C ARG A 78 0.82 10.31 -5.74
N PRO A 79 -0.47 10.38 -6.13
CA PRO A 79 -1.03 9.46 -7.12
C PRO A 79 -0.39 9.53 -8.51
N ASP A 80 0.10 10.70 -8.90
CA ASP A 80 0.74 10.95 -10.20
C ASP A 80 2.04 10.15 -10.39
N ARG A 81 2.74 9.85 -9.31
CA ARG A 81 3.98 9.04 -9.30
C ARG A 81 3.82 7.67 -8.65
N GLN A 82 2.61 7.41 -8.15
CA GLN A 82 2.28 6.25 -7.35
C GLN A 82 3.16 6.13 -6.09
N ILE A 83 3.47 7.26 -5.43
CA ILE A 83 4.36 7.28 -4.27
C ILE A 83 3.59 7.47 -2.96
N LEU A 84 3.83 6.56 -2.01
CA LEU A 84 3.29 6.56 -0.66
C LEU A 84 4.42 6.84 0.33
N GLY A 85 4.36 8.00 0.97
CA GLY A 85 5.26 8.38 2.05
C GLY A 85 4.71 7.89 3.38
N ILE A 86 5.48 7.08 4.09
CA ILE A 86 5.10 6.48 5.36
C ILE A 86 6.22 6.59 6.39
N SER A 87 5.84 6.57 7.67
CA SER A 87 6.78 6.59 8.79
C SER A 87 6.33 5.61 9.85
N SER A 88 7.28 4.90 10.45
CA SER A 88 6.98 4.11 11.63
C SER A 88 6.80 5.02 12.85
N GLU A 89 5.76 4.77 13.64
CA GLU A 89 5.58 5.44 14.94
C GLU A 89 6.55 4.89 15.98
N GLU A 90 6.95 3.63 15.84
CA GLU A 90 7.91 2.97 16.70
C GLU A 90 9.28 2.90 16.01
N VAL A 91 10.30 3.46 16.68
CA VAL A 91 11.69 3.30 16.26
C VAL A 91 12.24 2.12 17.02
N ILE A 92 12.08 0.94 16.43
CA ILE A 92 12.60 -0.33 16.94
C ILE A 92 14.00 -0.53 16.35
N CYS A 93 14.86 -1.21 17.10
CA CYS A 93 16.05 -1.85 16.57
C CYS A 93 15.77 -3.36 16.49
N PRO A 94 15.72 -3.97 15.29
CA PRO A 94 15.99 -3.40 13.96
C PRO A 94 14.88 -2.46 13.48
N PRO A 95 15.15 -1.48 12.59
CA PRO A 95 14.09 -0.66 12.03
C PRO A 95 13.08 -1.56 11.33
N PRO A 96 11.79 -1.25 11.46
CA PRO A 96 10.74 -2.17 11.04
C PRO A 96 10.63 -2.35 9.52
N PHE A 97 11.44 -1.66 8.70
CA PHE A 97 11.19 -1.58 7.26
C PHE A 97 12.23 -0.80 6.45
N PRO A 98 12.38 -1.06 5.13
CA PRO A 98 12.04 -2.28 4.41
C PRO A 98 13.27 -3.18 4.24
N ASP A 99 13.22 -4.44 4.66
CA ASP A 99 14.28 -5.41 4.33
C ASP A 99 14.15 -5.95 2.89
N ASP A 100 15.24 -6.52 2.37
CA ASP A 100 15.31 -7.01 0.97
C ASP A 100 14.36 -8.21 0.71
N ASP A 101 13.86 -8.86 1.77
CA ASP A 101 12.89 -9.96 1.72
C ASP A 101 11.42 -9.46 1.75
N TRP A 102 11.17 -8.23 2.21
CA TRP A 102 9.84 -7.66 2.45
C TRP A 102 9.14 -7.13 1.18
N ILE A 103 9.89 -6.60 0.21
CA ILE A 103 9.34 -6.00 -1.04
C ILE A 103 8.72 -7.03 -2.00
N PRO A 104 9.34 -8.20 -2.24
CA PRO A 104 8.85 -9.16 -3.24
C PRO A 104 7.52 -9.84 -2.88
N ASP A 105 7.21 -10.03 -1.59
CA ASP A 105 6.05 -10.81 -1.14
C ASP A 105 4.72 -10.05 -1.21
N SER A 106 4.72 -8.71 -1.20
CA SER A 106 3.46 -7.94 -1.25
C SER A 106 2.80 -7.95 -2.63
N GLY A 107 3.57 -8.10 -3.72
CA GLY A 107 3.09 -7.95 -5.11
C GLY A 107 2.49 -6.57 -5.47
N VAL A 108 2.44 -5.62 -4.53
CA VAL A 108 1.80 -4.30 -4.66
C VAL A 108 2.81 -3.17 -4.51
N PHE A 109 3.79 -3.31 -3.62
CA PHE A 109 4.78 -2.28 -3.34
C PHE A 109 6.14 -2.60 -3.96
N THR A 110 6.81 -1.55 -4.42
CA THR A 110 8.22 -1.53 -4.84
C THR A 110 8.92 -0.37 -4.12
N PRO A 111 10.25 -0.38 -3.95
CA PRO A 111 10.93 0.73 -3.31
C PRO A 111 10.78 1.99 -4.18
N GLY A 112 10.55 3.13 -3.53
CA GLY A 112 10.39 4.42 -4.22
C GLY A 112 11.71 4.94 -4.83
N PRO A 113 11.64 5.93 -5.74
CA PRO A 113 12.83 6.59 -6.27
C PRO A 113 13.53 7.42 -5.17
N GLY A 114 14.88 7.47 -5.19
CA GLY A 114 15.65 8.31 -4.25
C GLY A 114 16.04 7.63 -2.93
N PHE A 115 15.81 6.32 -2.83
CA PHE A 115 16.30 5.49 -1.75
C PHE A 115 17.67 4.92 -2.09
N ALA A 116 18.54 4.82 -1.10
CA ALA A 116 19.77 4.06 -1.19
C ALA A 116 19.79 2.97 -0.13
N SER A 117 20.35 1.84 -0.50
CA SER A 117 20.52 0.69 0.37
C SER A 117 21.46 1.02 1.52
N VAL A 118 21.08 0.56 2.68
CA VAL A 118 21.78 0.72 3.95
C VAL A 118 21.85 -0.66 4.58
N THR A 119 23.03 -1.08 4.99
CA THR A 119 23.19 -2.30 5.78
C THR A 119 23.37 -1.92 7.25
N LEU A 120 22.57 -2.54 8.10
CA LEU A 120 22.60 -2.38 9.54
C LEU A 120 23.28 -3.60 10.14
N PHE A 121 24.16 -3.35 11.11
CA PHE A 121 24.86 -4.39 11.84
C PHE A 121 24.59 -4.24 13.32
N TYR A 122 24.10 -5.29 13.96
CA TYR A 122 23.64 -5.25 15.35
C TYR A 122 24.66 -5.85 16.31
N ASP A 123 24.77 -5.24 17.49
CA ASP A 123 25.56 -5.72 18.64
C ASP A 123 26.97 -6.18 18.31
N CYS A 124 27.64 -5.41 17.46
CA CYS A 124 28.99 -5.71 17.06
C CYS A 124 30.02 -5.29 18.13
N PRO A 125 31.14 -6.02 18.27
CA PRO A 125 32.25 -5.56 19.08
C PRO A 125 32.83 -4.27 18.50
N SER A 126 33.35 -3.42 19.38
CA SER A 126 34.00 -2.16 19.00
C SER A 126 35.01 -2.40 17.88
N HIS A 127 34.88 -1.63 16.78
CA HIS A 127 35.78 -1.56 15.62
C HIS A 127 35.45 -2.42 14.37
N ILE A 128 34.19 -2.51 13.96
CA ILE A 128 33.82 -3.15 12.67
C ILE A 128 34.45 -2.44 11.45
N SER A 129 34.56 -1.10 11.48
CA SER A 129 35.32 -0.27 10.52
C SER A 129 35.33 1.22 10.91
N PRO A 130 36.38 1.99 10.57
CA PRO A 130 36.34 3.45 10.63
C PRO A 130 35.28 4.00 9.67
N GLY A 131 34.47 4.96 10.12
CA GLY A 131 33.48 5.65 9.28
C GLY A 131 32.08 5.02 9.23
N LEU A 132 31.84 3.94 9.97
CA LEU A 132 30.47 3.50 10.24
C LEU A 132 29.81 4.41 11.27
N LEU A 133 28.55 4.74 11.04
CA LEU A 133 27.76 5.51 12.00
C LEU A 133 27.25 4.56 13.09
N PHE A 134 27.42 4.92 14.35
CA PHE A 134 27.04 4.10 15.50
C PHE A 134 25.88 4.74 16.26
N PHE A 135 24.88 3.94 16.62
CA PHE A 135 23.74 4.38 17.40
C PHE A 135 23.40 3.37 18.49
N ALA A 136 23.10 3.88 19.69
CA ALA A 136 22.56 3.06 20.77
C ALA A 136 21.04 2.88 20.58
N CYS A 137 20.56 1.66 20.81
CA CYS A 137 19.14 1.33 20.83
C CYS A 137 18.56 1.55 22.23
N ASN A 138 17.23 1.48 22.36
CA ASN A 138 16.60 1.60 23.67
C ASN A 138 16.83 0.32 24.49
N LYS A 139 16.71 0.42 25.81
CA LYS A 139 16.94 -0.71 26.74
C LYS A 139 15.98 -1.89 26.57
N ASN A 140 14.86 -1.69 25.89
CA ASN A 140 13.81 -2.70 25.70
C ASN A 140 13.83 -3.29 24.27
N ASP A 141 14.76 -2.83 23.41
CA ASP A 141 14.89 -3.37 22.06
C ASP A 141 15.67 -4.70 22.09
N ASP A 142 15.50 -5.53 21.06
CA ASP A 142 16.18 -6.83 20.95
C ASP A 142 17.70 -6.70 20.82
N TYR A 143 18.16 -5.54 20.35
CA TYR A 143 19.57 -5.21 20.17
C TYR A 143 19.96 -4.00 21.00
N SER A 144 21.20 -3.99 21.50
CA SER A 144 21.72 -2.87 22.31
C SER A 144 22.25 -1.72 21.44
N ASN A 145 22.76 -2.01 20.24
CA ASN A 145 23.30 -1.01 19.33
C ASN A 145 23.21 -1.44 17.86
N VAL A 146 23.30 -0.44 16.99
CA VAL A 146 23.34 -0.61 15.55
C VAL A 146 24.45 0.23 14.93
N SER A 147 25.21 -0.39 14.03
CA SER A 147 26.16 0.27 13.14
C SER A 147 25.59 0.35 11.73
N VAL A 148 25.60 1.53 11.14
CA VAL A 148 24.98 1.82 9.85
C VAL A 148 26.06 1.93 8.79
N ALA A 149 26.01 1.02 7.82
CA ALA A 149 26.81 1.06 6.61
C ALA A 149 25.97 1.56 5.45
N ILE A 150 26.41 2.66 4.87
CA ILE A 150 25.81 3.17 3.63
C ILE A 150 26.48 2.40 2.49
N ALA A 151 25.70 1.94 1.51
CA ALA A 151 26.21 1.20 0.35
C ALA A 151 27.49 1.86 -0.22
N ASN A 152 28.46 1.01 -0.59
CA ASN A 152 29.84 1.29 -1.05
C ASN A 152 30.98 1.11 -0.04
N ASN A 153 30.75 0.55 1.16
CA ASN A 153 31.86 0.21 2.07
C ASN A 153 32.21 -1.29 2.02
N SER A 154 33.14 -1.65 1.14
CA SER A 154 33.61 -3.03 0.95
C SER A 154 34.60 -3.52 2.03
N ASN A 155 34.94 -2.69 3.01
CA ASN A 155 35.95 -3.02 4.04
C ASN A 155 35.34 -3.46 5.39
N ILE A 156 34.03 -3.72 5.43
CA ILE A 156 33.35 -4.11 6.66
C ILE A 156 33.68 -5.58 6.96
N HIS A 157 34.10 -5.88 8.19
CA HIS A 157 34.29 -7.23 8.70
C HIS A 157 33.19 -7.55 9.73
N PRO A 158 31.98 -7.94 9.28
CA PRO A 158 30.81 -8.09 10.15
C PRO A 158 30.80 -9.40 10.93
N GLU A 159 31.83 -10.25 10.79
CA GLU A 159 31.91 -11.63 11.30
C GLU A 159 31.69 -11.80 12.81
N ARG A 160 31.62 -10.70 13.55
CA ARG A 160 31.39 -10.69 15.01
C ARG A 160 30.15 -9.92 15.44
N CYS A 161 29.39 -9.39 14.50
CA CYS A 161 28.07 -8.80 14.78
C CYS A 161 27.08 -9.92 15.11
N SER A 162 26.11 -9.62 15.97
CA SER A 162 25.06 -10.58 16.33
C SER A 162 24.12 -10.84 15.16
N ASP A 163 23.84 -9.80 14.36
CA ASP A 163 22.95 -9.89 13.21
C ASP A 163 23.22 -8.75 12.20
N SER A 164 22.64 -8.85 11.01
CA SER A 164 22.64 -7.80 10.00
C SER A 164 21.35 -7.76 9.19
N ALA A 165 20.88 -6.56 8.87
CA ALA A 165 19.72 -6.35 8.01
C ALA A 165 20.03 -5.34 6.92
N ASN A 166 19.58 -5.60 5.70
CA ASN A 166 19.53 -4.56 4.68
C ASN A 166 18.25 -3.75 4.87
N THR A 167 18.34 -2.45 4.65
CA THR A 167 17.21 -1.55 4.60
C THR A 167 17.44 -0.46 3.57
N SER A 168 16.49 0.44 3.43
CA SER A 168 16.59 1.59 2.54
C SER A 168 16.21 2.86 3.29
N ASN A 169 16.93 3.94 3.02
CA ASN A 169 16.57 5.27 3.52
C ASN A 169 16.72 6.31 2.42
N LEU A 170 16.10 7.48 2.61
CA LEU A 170 16.18 8.59 1.68
C LEU A 170 17.63 9.06 1.56
N GLN A 171 18.12 9.24 0.33
CA GLN A 171 19.50 9.67 0.10
C GLN A 171 19.87 10.94 0.89
N ASN A 172 18.95 11.92 0.97
CA ASN A 172 19.16 13.15 1.74
C ASN A 172 19.31 12.88 3.25
N SER A 173 18.52 11.97 3.83
CA SER A 173 18.67 11.56 5.22
C SER A 173 20.03 10.91 5.46
N LEU A 174 20.52 10.10 4.52
CA LEU A 174 21.84 9.49 4.58
C LEU A 174 22.98 10.50 4.52
N GLU A 175 22.86 11.55 3.69
CA GLU A 175 23.84 12.65 3.68
C GLU A 175 23.82 13.45 4.98
N ARG A 176 22.63 13.68 5.57
CA ARG A 176 22.51 14.36 6.86
C ARG A 176 23.09 13.53 8.01
N LEU A 177 22.92 12.21 7.96
CA LEU A 177 23.53 11.24 8.87
C LEU A 177 25.06 11.26 8.78
N ARG A 178 25.63 11.24 7.56
CA ARG A 178 27.07 11.37 7.31
C ARG A 178 27.65 12.66 7.90
N ASN A 179 26.91 13.75 7.78
CA ASN A 179 27.31 15.06 8.29
C ASN A 179 27.00 15.27 9.79
N SER A 180 26.50 14.26 10.50
CA SER A 180 26.12 14.35 11.93
C SER A 180 25.08 15.44 12.24
N THR A 181 24.24 15.79 11.25
CA THR A 181 23.15 16.78 11.39
C THR A 181 21.77 16.15 11.64
N LEU A 182 21.73 14.81 11.65
CA LEU A 182 20.58 13.97 11.90
C LEU A 182 21.08 12.71 12.61
N ASP A 183 20.36 12.23 13.61
CA ASP A 183 20.62 10.92 14.22
C ASP A 183 19.82 9.82 13.49
N TRP A 184 20.18 8.55 13.69
CA TRP A 184 19.49 7.43 13.05
C TRP A 184 17.99 7.42 13.33
N LYS A 185 17.63 7.72 14.58
CA LYS A 185 16.23 7.83 15.00
C LYS A 185 15.48 8.91 14.21
N GLY A 186 16.08 10.08 13.99
CA GLY A 186 15.54 11.15 13.18
C GLY A 186 15.46 10.80 11.69
N ALA A 187 16.45 10.06 11.16
CA ALA A 187 16.42 9.57 9.79
C ALA A 187 15.28 8.58 9.54
N LEU A 188 15.03 7.67 10.48
CA LEU A 188 13.88 6.75 10.42
C LEU A 188 12.55 7.50 10.56
N LYS A 189 12.47 8.50 11.43
CA LYS A 189 11.28 9.37 11.60
C LYS A 189 11.00 10.27 10.41
N THR A 190 11.99 10.51 9.54
CA THR A 190 11.76 11.26 8.30
C THR A 190 10.82 10.48 7.36
N GLY A 191 10.68 9.18 7.60
CA GLY A 191 9.86 8.28 6.79
C GLY A 191 10.60 7.77 5.58
N PHE A 192 9.92 6.92 4.83
CA PHE A 192 10.36 6.33 3.59
C PHE A 192 9.21 6.33 2.60
N GLU A 193 9.56 6.22 1.32
CA GLU A 193 8.62 6.25 0.23
C GLU A 193 8.63 4.88 -0.44
N VAL A 194 7.43 4.32 -0.61
CA VAL A 194 7.21 3.12 -1.40
C VAL A 194 6.40 3.51 -2.63
N GLN A 195 6.70 2.89 -3.75
CA GLN A 195 5.89 3.02 -4.95
C GLN A 195 4.86 1.88 -4.98
N TRP A 196 3.58 2.17 -5.25
CA TRP A 196 2.60 1.10 -5.48
C TRP A 196 2.51 0.81 -6.98
N GLY A 197 2.91 -0.40 -7.36
CA GLY A 197 3.38 -0.70 -8.70
C GLY A 197 2.46 -1.55 -9.57
N LYS A 198 1.33 -2.07 -9.08
CA LYS A 198 0.44 -2.80 -9.98
C LYS A 198 -0.18 -1.85 -11.01
N ASN A 199 -0.42 -2.34 -12.23
CA ASN A 199 -0.92 -1.60 -13.39
C ASN A 199 -2.38 -1.10 -13.24
N TYR A 200 -2.82 -0.85 -12.02
CA TYR A 200 -4.16 -0.39 -11.71
C TYR A 200 -4.46 0.97 -12.34
N SER A 201 -3.46 1.84 -12.51
CA SER A 201 -3.66 3.17 -13.10
C SER A 201 -4.11 3.08 -14.56
N GLU A 202 -3.47 2.23 -15.38
CA GLU A 202 -3.85 2.06 -16.79
C GLU A 202 -5.20 1.33 -16.91
N GLU A 203 -5.39 0.28 -16.12
CA GLU A 203 -6.64 -0.50 -16.09
C GLU A 203 -7.83 0.35 -15.64
N CYS A 204 -7.62 1.17 -14.61
CA CYS A 204 -8.63 2.08 -14.11
C CYS A 204 -8.93 3.21 -15.09
N TRP A 205 -7.91 3.74 -15.77
CA TRP A 205 -8.12 4.75 -16.80
C TRP A 205 -9.01 4.22 -17.93
N LYS A 206 -8.75 2.99 -18.40
CA LYS A 206 -9.59 2.30 -19.39
C LYS A 206 -11.03 2.14 -18.90
N CYS A 207 -11.20 1.64 -17.68
CA CYS A 207 -12.51 1.46 -17.06
C CYS A 207 -13.30 2.77 -16.99
N ASN A 208 -12.70 3.82 -16.43
CA ASN A 208 -13.33 5.13 -16.30
C ASN A 208 -13.67 5.74 -17.66
N SER A 209 -12.80 5.55 -18.67
CA SER A 209 -13.02 6.06 -20.03
C SER A 209 -14.20 5.38 -20.73
N SER A 210 -14.44 4.10 -20.42
CA SER A 210 -15.63 3.36 -20.88
C SER A 210 -16.90 3.65 -20.07
N GLY A 211 -16.83 4.56 -19.09
CA GLY A 211 -17.95 4.97 -18.25
C GLY A 211 -18.14 4.15 -16.98
N GLY A 212 -17.27 3.16 -16.72
CA GLY A 212 -17.27 2.33 -15.51
C GLY A 212 -16.65 3.01 -14.29
N ALA A 213 -16.56 2.25 -13.21
CA ALA A 213 -15.91 2.62 -11.95
C ALA A 213 -14.92 1.52 -11.52
N CYS A 214 -13.69 1.91 -11.21
CA CYS A 214 -12.64 0.99 -10.82
C CYS A 214 -12.87 0.43 -9.42
N GLY A 215 -12.54 -0.83 -9.23
CA GLY A 215 -12.52 -1.47 -7.93
C GLY A 215 -11.83 -2.82 -7.98
N PHE A 216 -12.15 -3.65 -7.00
CA PHE A 216 -11.62 -4.99 -6.84
C PHE A 216 -12.75 -5.99 -6.69
N ASN A 217 -12.54 -7.23 -7.11
CA ASN A 217 -13.58 -8.25 -7.07
C ASN A 217 -14.01 -8.52 -5.61
N PHE A 218 -15.31 -8.72 -5.39
CA PHE A 218 -15.86 -9.01 -4.06
C PHE A 218 -15.29 -10.30 -3.45
N TYR A 219 -15.04 -11.32 -4.28
CA TYR A 219 -14.52 -12.62 -3.85
C TYR A 219 -12.99 -12.68 -3.83
N ASP A 220 -12.34 -11.78 -4.58
CA ASP A 220 -10.89 -11.67 -4.68
C ASP A 220 -10.50 -10.18 -4.67
N ASP A 221 -10.27 -9.65 -3.47
CA ASP A 221 -10.00 -8.23 -3.24
C ASP A 221 -8.61 -7.77 -3.72
N GLN A 222 -7.91 -8.61 -4.47
CA GLN A 222 -6.64 -8.32 -5.17
C GLN A 222 -6.80 -8.27 -6.69
N ALA A 223 -7.90 -8.83 -7.22
CA ALA A 223 -8.22 -8.84 -8.64
C ALA A 223 -8.92 -7.55 -9.05
N PHE A 224 -8.29 -6.78 -9.96
CA PHE A 224 -8.90 -5.59 -10.55
C PHE A 224 -10.26 -5.93 -11.17
N TYR A 225 -11.24 -5.04 -10.95
CA TYR A 225 -12.57 -5.19 -11.52
C TYR A 225 -13.11 -3.83 -11.99
N CYS A 226 -13.65 -3.81 -13.21
CA CYS A 226 -14.36 -2.65 -13.74
C CYS A 226 -15.86 -2.82 -13.50
N TYR A 227 -16.45 -2.03 -12.60
CA TYR A 227 -17.89 -2.01 -12.39
C TYR A 227 -18.56 -1.18 -13.49
N CYS A 228 -19.59 -1.71 -14.13
CA CYS A 228 -20.25 -1.08 -15.27
C CYS A 228 -21.66 -0.62 -14.95
N PRO A 229 -22.16 0.46 -15.57
CA PRO A 229 -23.55 0.86 -15.42
C PRO A 229 -24.50 -0.22 -15.96
N PRO A 230 -25.78 -0.23 -15.52
CA PRO A 230 -26.79 -1.16 -16.05
C PRO A 230 -26.86 -1.13 -17.59
N GLY A 231 -26.95 -2.30 -18.22
CA GLY A 231 -26.96 -2.44 -19.69
C GLY A 231 -25.58 -2.61 -20.32
N ASN A 232 -24.50 -2.46 -19.55
CA ASN A 232 -23.14 -2.73 -19.99
C ASN A 232 -22.57 -3.96 -19.25
N SER A 233 -21.82 -4.79 -19.97
CA SER A 233 -21.08 -5.92 -19.42
C SER A 233 -19.59 -5.60 -19.36
N THR A 234 -18.89 -6.17 -18.39
CA THR A 234 -17.43 -6.27 -18.45
C THR A 234 -17.06 -7.16 -19.64
N GLY A 235 -16.17 -6.70 -20.53
CA GLY A 235 -15.60 -7.58 -21.57
C GLY A 235 -15.01 -8.85 -20.95
N HIS A 236 -14.76 -9.92 -21.74
CA HIS A 236 -14.33 -11.24 -21.23
C HIS A 236 -13.01 -11.29 -20.42
N ALA A 237 -12.37 -10.14 -20.19
CA ALA A 237 -11.24 -9.91 -19.27
C ALA A 237 -11.32 -8.49 -18.64
N GLY A 238 -12.55 -8.01 -18.42
CA GLY A 238 -12.98 -6.62 -18.59
C GLY A 238 -12.28 -5.58 -17.71
N LYS A 239 -11.35 -4.86 -18.35
CA LYS A 239 -10.85 -3.56 -17.91
C LYS A 239 -11.75 -2.41 -18.33
N GLU A 240 -12.78 -2.70 -19.13
CA GLU A 240 -13.64 -1.75 -19.83
C GLU A 240 -15.09 -2.27 -19.88
N CYS A 241 -16.03 -1.35 -19.97
CA CYS A 241 -17.45 -1.59 -20.13
C CYS A 241 -17.83 -1.63 -21.61
N GLU A 242 -18.49 -2.71 -22.02
CA GLU A 242 -19.03 -2.88 -23.36
C GLU A 242 -20.57 -2.99 -23.31
N PRO A 243 -21.30 -2.63 -24.38
CA PRO A 243 -22.73 -2.87 -24.45
C PRO A 243 -23.05 -4.36 -24.26
N SER A 244 -24.02 -4.67 -23.40
CA SER A 244 -24.42 -6.06 -23.20
C SER A 244 -25.00 -6.65 -24.50
N PRO A 245 -24.68 -7.90 -24.86
CA PRO A 245 -25.32 -8.57 -25.97
C PRO A 245 -26.84 -8.59 -25.78
N PRO A 246 -27.65 -8.46 -26.85
CA PRO A 246 -29.09 -8.58 -26.74
C PRO A 246 -29.47 -9.95 -26.15
N SER A 247 -30.38 -9.96 -25.19
CA SER A 247 -30.86 -11.19 -24.56
C SER A 247 -31.39 -12.16 -25.62
N PRO A 248 -31.10 -13.47 -25.53
CA PRO A 248 -31.68 -14.45 -26.43
C PRO A 248 -33.20 -14.36 -26.40
N LEU A 249 -33.83 -14.23 -27.58
CA LEU A 249 -35.28 -14.29 -27.68
C LEU A 249 -35.77 -15.63 -27.08
N PRO A 250 -36.83 -15.62 -26.25
CA PRO A 250 -37.39 -16.86 -25.74
C PRO A 250 -37.79 -17.77 -26.92
N PRO A 251 -37.56 -19.09 -26.80
CA PRO A 251 -37.92 -20.02 -27.86
C PRO A 251 -39.41 -19.87 -28.19
N PRO A 252 -39.79 -19.91 -29.48
CA PRO A 252 -41.19 -19.81 -29.85
C PRO A 252 -41.99 -20.87 -29.09
N HIS A 253 -43.05 -20.43 -28.41
CA HIS A 253 -44.00 -21.35 -27.80
C HIS A 253 -44.58 -22.25 -28.90
N THR A 254 -44.08 -23.47 -29.00
CA THR A 254 -44.73 -24.53 -29.76
C THR A 254 -45.93 -25.00 -28.95
N GLY A 255 -47.05 -24.28 -29.11
CA GLY A 255 -48.35 -24.73 -28.65
C GLY A 255 -48.66 -26.09 -29.28
N LYS A 256 -49.02 -27.06 -28.44
CA LYS A 256 -49.55 -28.37 -28.84
C LYS A 256 -51.06 -28.35 -28.71
#